data_AF-A0A5E4G7W7-F1
#
_entry.id   AF-A0A5E4G7W7-F1
#
_cell.length_a   1.000
_cell.length_b   1.000
_cell.length_c   1.000
_cell.angle_alpha   90.00
_cell.angle_beta   90.00
_cell.angle_gamma   90.00
#
_symmetry.space_group_name_H-M   'P 1'
#
loop_
_entity.id
_entity.type
_entity.pdbx_description
1 polymer ?
#
loop_
_entity_poly.entity_id
_entity_poly.type
_entity_poly.pdbx_seq_one_letter_code
_entity_poly.pdbx_strand_id
1 'polypeptide(L)'
;MAVSHRFYTQGHDNVYLFSWDSPKISIAPIDEARKVERSQSSAFLTKSSSEKEFAEDMKEAAVVYPLYFKDQIPRKVHKILSEFHELILGHLPNQLPHMRDIQHQIDLVLAQ
;
A
#
# COMPACT_ATOMS: atom_id res chain seq x y z
N MET A 1 11.83 -29.58 17.10
CA MET A 1 12.52 -28.43 17.73
C MET A 1 11.53 -27.27 17.68
N ALA A 2 11.09 -26.76 18.83
CA ALA A 2 10.05 -25.74 18.90
C ALA A 2 10.69 -24.34 18.74
N VAL A 3 10.30 -23.61 17.70
CA VAL A 3 10.70 -22.20 17.54
C VAL A 3 9.84 -21.37 18.50
N SER A 4 10.47 -20.93 19.59
CA SER A 4 9.84 -20.07 20.60
C SER A 4 9.69 -18.65 20.03
N HIS A 5 8.51 -18.32 19.51
CA HIS A 5 8.15 -16.97 19.12
C HIS A 5 7.69 -16.19 20.36
N ARG A 6 8.62 -15.49 21.02
CA ARG A 6 8.28 -14.58 22.12
C ARG A 6 8.04 -13.19 21.57
N PHE A 7 6.85 -12.65 21.85
CA PHE A 7 6.45 -11.29 21.52
C PHE A 7 6.28 -10.50 22.81
N TYR A 8 6.82 -9.28 22.85
CA TYR A 8 6.58 -8.36 23.96
C TYR A 8 6.28 -6.97 23.42
N THR A 9 5.27 -6.32 23.99
CA THR A 9 4.92 -4.93 23.71
C THR A 9 5.46 -4.04 24.82
N GLN A 10 6.26 -3.04 24.47
CA GLN A 10 6.56 -1.95 25.39
C GLN A 10 5.39 -0.96 25.32
N GLY A 11 4.41 -1.17 26.20
CA GLY A 11 3.06 -0.60 26.05
C GLY A 11 2.96 0.93 25.97
N HIS A 12 3.91 1.67 26.53
CA HIS A 12 3.91 3.14 26.43
C HIS A 12 4.33 3.63 25.03
N ASP A 13 5.24 2.90 24.38
CA ASP A 13 5.91 3.33 23.16
C ASP A 13 5.40 2.58 21.92
N ASN A 14 4.40 1.70 22.08
CA ASN A 14 3.85 0.84 21.00
C ASN A 14 4.92 0.10 20.19
N VAL A 15 6.05 -0.23 20.84
CA VAL A 15 7.15 -0.98 20.22
C VAL A 15 6.91 -2.47 20.39
N TYR A 16 6.96 -3.21 19.28
CA TYR A 16 6.85 -4.66 19.22
C TYR A 16 8.24 -5.27 19.10
N LEU A 17 8.57 -6.17 20.02
CA LEU A 17 9.84 -6.90 20.03
C LEU A 17 9.57 -8.37 19.76
N PHE A 18 10.26 -8.96 18.79
CA PHE A 18 10.19 -10.40 18.54
C PHE A 18 11.55 -10.97 18.13
N SER A 19 11.72 -12.27 18.33
CA SER A 19 12.92 -12.99 17.94
C SER A 19 12.60 -14.04 16.88
N TRP A 20 13.33 -13.99 15.75
CA TRP A 20 13.26 -15.02 14.71
C TRP A 20 14.63 -15.67 14.59
N ASP A 21 14.75 -16.94 14.98
CA ASP A 21 15.97 -17.75 14.77
C ASP A 21 17.28 -17.12 15.33
N SER A 22 17.18 -16.42 16.48
CA SER A 22 18.24 -15.72 17.26
C SER A 22 18.27 -14.18 17.17
N PRO A 23 18.18 -13.51 16.00
CA PRO A 23 18.11 -12.05 15.97
C PRO A 23 16.82 -11.52 16.62
N LYS A 24 16.99 -10.47 17.43
CA LYS A 24 15.88 -9.66 17.96
C LYS A 24 15.55 -8.57 16.96
N ILE A 25 14.29 -8.50 16.58
CA ILE A 25 13.73 -7.48 15.69
C ILE A 25 12.82 -6.58 16.52
N SER A 26 13.00 -5.27 16.39
CA SER A 26 12.15 -4.26 17.01
C SER A 26 11.38 -3.50 15.93
N ILE A 27 10.05 -3.47 16.03
CA ILE A 27 9.17 -2.64 15.22
C ILE A 27 8.67 -1.53 16.13
N ALA A 28 9.12 -0.30 15.89
CA ALA A 28 8.63 0.88 16.61
C ALA A 28 7.61 1.63 15.73
N PRO A 29 6.66 2.38 16.33
CA PRO A 29 5.82 3.28 15.59
C PRO A 29 6.66 4.27 14.79
N ILE A 30 6.24 4.55 13.57
CA ILE A 30 6.83 5.63 12.79
C ILE A 30 6.43 6.93 13.49
N ASP A 31 7.43 7.68 13.96
CA ASP A 31 7.23 9.02 14.46
C ASP A 31 6.68 9.89 13.32
N GLU A 32 5.40 10.27 13.38
CA GLU A 32 4.74 11.10 12.36
C GLU A 32 5.44 12.46 12.16
N ALA A 33 6.34 12.86 13.08
CA ALA A 33 7.21 14.02 12.93
C ALA A 33 8.28 13.84 11.84
N ARG A 34 8.65 12.60 11.50
CA ARG A 34 9.24 12.32 10.20
C ARG A 34 8.09 12.35 9.21
N LYS A 35 7.79 13.55 8.72
CA LYS A 35 7.04 13.74 7.47
C LYS A 35 7.58 12.70 6.49
N VAL A 36 6.84 11.61 6.31
CA VAL A 36 6.72 11.02 4.99
C VAL A 36 6.26 12.23 4.19
N GLU A 37 7.15 12.78 3.37
CA GLU A 37 6.71 13.76 2.38
C GLU A 37 5.50 13.10 1.75
N ARG A 38 4.31 13.66 1.99
CA ARG A 38 3.11 13.25 1.28
C ARG A 38 3.51 13.51 -0.15
N SER A 39 3.95 12.45 -0.84
CA SER A 39 4.27 12.50 -2.24
C SER A 39 3.05 13.14 -2.84
N GLN A 40 3.24 14.30 -3.48
CA GLN A 40 2.18 15.02 -4.17
C GLN A 40 1.36 13.96 -4.87
N SER A 41 0.08 13.84 -4.48
CA SER A 41 -0.73 12.67 -4.78
C SER A 41 -0.73 12.46 -6.28
N SER A 42 0.12 11.55 -6.77
CA SER A 42 0.08 11.11 -8.13
C SER A 42 -1.00 10.04 -8.20
N ALA A 43 -1.83 10.09 -9.24
CA ALA A 43 -2.84 9.07 -9.47
C ALA A 43 -2.16 7.69 -9.49
N PHE A 44 -2.76 6.70 -8.84
CA PHE A 44 -2.22 5.34 -8.86
C PHE A 44 -2.32 4.71 -10.26
N LEU A 45 -3.35 5.09 -11.02
CA LEU A 45 -3.54 4.72 -12.41
C LEU A 45 -3.71 5.97 -13.26
N THR A 46 -2.89 6.12 -14.29
CA THR A 46 -3.01 7.21 -15.25
C THR A 46 -3.65 6.73 -16.55
N LYS A 47 -4.58 7.52 -17.09
CA LYS A 47 -5.21 7.27 -18.39
C LYS A 47 -4.71 8.31 -19.39
N SER A 48 -3.79 7.92 -20.25
CA SER A 48 -3.30 8.76 -21.35
C SER A 48 -4.05 8.42 -22.65
N SER A 49 -4.52 9.44 -23.37
CA SER A 49 -5.21 9.27 -24.66
C SER A 49 -4.33 9.60 -25.87
N SER A 50 -3.13 10.11 -25.62
CA SER A 50 -2.13 10.43 -26.64
C SER A 50 -0.73 9.96 -26.23
N GLU A 51 0.13 9.75 -27.22
CA GLU A 51 1.55 9.41 -27.00
C GLU A 51 2.28 10.52 -26.22
N LYS A 52 1.90 11.78 -26.46
CA LYS A 52 2.48 12.93 -25.76
C LYS A 52 2.13 12.92 -24.27
N GLU A 53 0.86 12.73 -23.92
CA GLU A 53 0.42 12.60 -22.52
C GLU A 53 1.14 11.44 -21.85
N PHE A 54 1.21 10.28 -22.51
CA PHE A 54 1.91 9.12 -21.98
C PHE A 54 3.40 9.39 -21.71
N ALA A 55 4.09 10.06 -22.62
CA ALA A 55 5.50 10.42 -22.45
C ALA A 55 5.72 11.44 -21.32
N GLU A 56 4.75 12.31 -21.03
CA GLU A 56 4.80 13.21 -19.88
C GLU A 56 4.56 12.43 -18.57
N ASP A 57 3.55 11.56 -18.53
CA ASP A 57 3.23 10.71 -17.38
C ASP A 57 4.41 9.78 -17.00
N MET A 58 5.16 9.28 -17.98
CA MET A 58 6.33 8.44 -17.75
C MET A 58 7.51 9.16 -17.10
N LYS A 59 7.62 10.49 -17.23
CA LYS A 59 8.77 11.23 -16.66
C LYS A 59 8.75 11.26 -15.14
N GLU A 60 7.56 11.19 -14.53
CA GLU A 60 7.38 11.24 -13.08
C GLU A 60 7.39 9.84 -12.44
N ALA A 61 7.29 8.78 -13.24
CA ALA A 61 7.17 7.41 -12.77
C ALA A 61 8.52 6.69 -12.77
N ALA A 62 8.91 6.11 -11.63
CA ALA A 62 10.10 5.27 -11.53
C ALA A 62 9.96 3.95 -12.31
N VAL A 63 8.74 3.40 -12.38
CA VAL A 63 8.40 2.16 -13.10
C VAL A 63 6.98 2.29 -13.66
N VAL A 64 6.78 1.85 -14.91
CA VAL A 64 5.48 1.92 -15.61
C VAL A 64 5.13 0.57 -16.20
N TYR A 65 3.88 0.16 -16.03
CA TYR A 65 3.31 -1.05 -16.63
C TYR A 65 2.14 -0.67 -17.55
N PRO A 66 2.40 -0.41 -18.85
CA PRO A 66 1.38 0.10 -19.75
C PRO A 66 0.44 -1.01 -20.22
N LEU A 67 -0.85 -0.68 -20.32
CA LEU A 67 -1.84 -1.50 -21.02
C LEU A 67 -2.31 -0.74 -22.26
N TYR A 68 -1.91 -1.21 -23.44
CA TYR A 68 -2.17 -0.54 -24.71
C TYR A 68 -3.40 -1.11 -25.41
N PHE A 69 -4.26 -0.22 -25.89
CA PHE A 69 -5.40 -0.56 -26.75
C PHE A 69 -5.23 0.17 -28.08
N LYS A 70 -5.19 -0.59 -29.19
CA LYS A 70 -4.99 -0.03 -30.53
C LYS A 70 -6.15 0.88 -30.97
N ASP A 71 -7.37 0.48 -30.65
CA ASP A 71 -8.58 1.20 -31.03
C ASP A 71 -9.24 1.80 -29.78
N GLN A 72 -10.25 1.11 -29.26
CA GLN A 72 -11.08 1.58 -28.16
C GLN A 72 -10.91 0.65 -26.97
N ILE A 73 -10.97 1.21 -25.76
CA ILE A 73 -10.99 0.42 -24.53
C ILE A 73 -12.23 -0.51 -24.56
N PRO A 74 -12.08 -1.83 -24.41
CA PRO A 74 -13.20 -2.75 -24.42
C PRO A 74 -14.23 -2.42 -23.33
N ARG A 75 -15.52 -2.62 -23.61
CA ARG A 75 -16.62 -2.34 -22.64
C ARG A 75 -16.41 -3.01 -21.27
N LYS A 76 -15.84 -4.22 -21.25
CA LYS A 76 -15.51 -4.93 -20.01
C LYS A 76 -14.48 -4.17 -19.16
N VAL A 77 -13.49 -3.56 -19.81
CA VAL A 77 -12.45 -2.75 -19.16
C VAL A 77 -13.04 -1.43 -18.69
N HIS A 78 -13.96 -0.81 -19.45
CA HIS A 78 -14.68 0.38 -19.00
C HIS A 78 -15.42 0.17 -17.68
N LYS A 79 -16.06 -0.99 -17.50
CA LYS A 79 -16.72 -1.33 -16.23
C LYS A 79 -15.72 -1.35 -15.07
N ILE A 80 -14.56 -1.99 -15.26
CA ILE A 80 -13.49 -2.05 -14.26
C ILE A 80 -12.98 -0.62 -13.96
N LEU A 81 -12.65 0.18 -14.97
CA LEU A 81 -12.17 1.55 -14.78
C LEU A 81 -13.17 2.44 -14.03
N SER A 82 -14.48 2.18 -14.20
CA SER A 82 -15.53 2.88 -13.45
C SER A 82 -15.60 2.44 -11.99
N GLU A 83 -15.38 1.16 -11.69
CA GLU A 83 -15.35 0.63 -10.31
C GLU A 83 -14.14 1.17 -9.54
N PHE A 84 -13.02 1.41 -10.23
CA PHE A 84 -11.77 1.92 -9.66
C PHE A 84 -11.51 3.40 -9.99
N HIS A 85 -12.57 4.19 -10.22
CA HIS A 85 -12.43 5.59 -10.61
C HIS A 85 -11.59 6.41 -9.61
N GLU A 86 -11.71 6.11 -8.31
CA GLU A 86 -10.93 6.74 -7.24
C GLU A 86 -9.41 6.57 -7.37
N LEU A 87 -8.94 5.50 -8.02
CA LEU A 87 -7.52 5.25 -8.27
C LEU A 87 -6.96 6.08 -9.44
N ILE A 88 -7.85 6.62 -10.27
CA ILE A 88 -7.54 7.43 -11.46
C ILE A 88 -7.51 8.92 -11.11
N LEU A 89 -8.12 9.31 -9.99
CA LEU A 89 -8.12 10.69 -9.53
C LEU A 89 -6.72 11.09 -9.07
N GLY A 90 -6.33 12.34 -9.34
CA GLY A 90 -5.08 12.93 -8.84
C GLY A 90 -5.02 13.10 -7.31
N HIS A 91 -6.01 12.60 -6.57
CA HIS A 91 -5.99 12.53 -5.12
C HIS A 91 -6.79 11.31 -4.65
N LEU A 92 -6.12 10.34 -4.05
CA LEU A 92 -6.76 9.20 -3.39
C LEU A 92 -7.43 9.67 -2.10
N PRO A 93 -8.60 9.11 -1.72
CA PRO A 93 -9.21 9.43 -0.44
C PRO A 93 -8.23 9.09 0.70
N ASN A 94 -8.17 9.95 1.73
CA ASN A 94 -7.32 9.74 2.91
C ASN A 94 -7.75 8.52 3.76
N GLN A 95 -8.92 7.95 3.46
CA GLN A 95 -9.46 6.80 4.14
C GLN A 95 -9.06 5.54 3.38
N LEU A 96 -8.53 4.56 4.12
CA LEU A 96 -8.28 3.24 3.56
C LEU A 96 -9.61 2.60 3.13
N PRO A 97 -9.65 1.89 1.99
CA PRO A 97 -10.81 1.09 1.65
C PRO A 97 -11.09 0.10 2.78
N HIS A 98 -12.38 -0.17 3.02
CA HIS A 98 -12.77 -1.15 4.03
C HIS A 98 -12.07 -2.48 3.71
N MET A 99 -11.23 -2.96 4.63
CA MET A 99 -10.53 -4.23 4.48
C MET A 99 -11.56 -5.36 4.44
N ARG A 100 -11.93 -5.79 3.24
CA ARG A 100 -12.80 -6.96 3.05
C ARG A 100 -11.93 -8.21 3.18
N ASP A 101 -12.41 -9.13 4.03
CA ASP A 101 -11.92 -10.51 4.15
C ASP A 101 -10.52 -10.74 4.71
N ILE A 102 -9.88 -9.72 5.29
CA ILE A 102 -8.62 -9.91 6.01
C ILE A 102 -8.89 -9.98 7.52
N GLN A 103 -8.97 -11.20 8.06
CA GLN A 103 -8.93 -11.43 9.51
C GLN A 103 -7.47 -11.47 9.95
N HIS A 104 -6.97 -10.39 10.56
CA HIS A 104 -5.75 -10.45 11.36
C HIS A 104 -6.08 -11.22 12.65
N GLN A 105 -5.91 -12.54 12.66
CA GLN A 105 -5.94 -13.30 13.90
C GLN A 105 -4.63 -13.01 14.65
N ILE A 106 -4.73 -12.19 15.69
CA ILE A 106 -3.65 -11.95 16.64
C ILE A 106 -3.93 -12.86 17.84
N ASP A 107 -3.30 -14.03 17.87
CA ASP A 107 -3.36 -14.92 19.03
C ASP A 107 -2.46 -14.36 20.14
N LEU A 108 -3.09 -13.82 21.19
CA LEU A 108 -2.39 -13.36 22.38
C LEU A 108 -2.29 -14.52 23.38
N VAL A 109 -1.06 -14.93 23.71
CA VAL A 109 -0.80 -15.85 24.83
C VAL A 109 -0.42 -15.06 26.08
N LEU A 110 -1.04 -15.39 27.22
CA LEU A 110 -0.72 -14.79 28.52
C LEU A 110 0.68 -15.24 28.95
N ALA A 111 1.51 -14.29 29.41
CA ALA A 111 2.81 -14.59 29.99
C ALA A 111 2.59 -15.31 31.35
N GLN A 112 3.20 -16.50 31.51
CA GLN A 112 3.32 -17.21 32.79
C GLN A 112 4.53 -16.73 33.57
#